data_AF-A0A380BA61-F1
#
_entry.id   AF-A0A380BA61-F1
#
_cell.length_a   1.000
_cell.length_b   1.000
_cell.length_c   1.000
_cell.angle_alpha   90.00
_cell.angle_beta   90.00
_cell.angle_gamma   90.00
#
_symmetry.space_group_name_H-M   'P 1'
#
loop_
_entity.id
_entity.type
_entity.pdbx_description
1 polymer ?
#
loop_
_entity_poly.entity_id
_entity_poly.type
_entity_poly.pdbx_seq_one_letter_code
_entity_poly.pdbx_strand_id
1 'polypeptide(L)'
;MKRRALSASLFFMVILIFFSCKRKDCCIPDIPNPYKNFSQEQLEKLSTDSYKKINELTTSIPCTDPTDWNMTDMRTECGLSHIVYHKSIDRTKLDKLIYNHNQIMEIYAPMVAPVINCMAYQKPSGIICQNGKATLIYNNTKN
;
A
#
# COMPACT_ATOMS: atom_id res chain seq x y z
N MET A 1 8.98 8.02 81.40
CA MET A 1 8.74 9.48 81.48
C MET A 1 9.70 10.20 80.52
N LYS A 2 9.23 11.29 79.89
CA LYS A 2 9.90 12.21 78.93
C LYS A 2 9.80 11.90 77.43
N ARG A 3 8.72 12.44 76.85
CA ARG A 3 8.63 12.93 75.47
C ARG A 3 9.63 14.05 75.24
N ARG A 4 10.13 14.21 74.01
CA ARG A 4 10.27 15.52 73.35
C ARG A 4 10.53 15.31 71.85
N ALA A 5 9.75 16.04 71.06
CA ALA A 5 9.74 16.06 69.60
C ALA A 5 10.67 17.16 69.06
N LEU A 6 10.78 17.16 67.72
CA LEU A 6 11.24 18.22 66.81
C LEU A 6 12.74 18.37 66.58
N SER A 7 13.15 18.14 65.33
CA SER A 7 13.55 19.21 64.39
C SER A 7 14.14 18.55 63.13
N ALA A 8 13.37 18.49 62.04
CA ALA A 8 13.63 19.29 60.84
C ALA A 8 15.09 19.22 60.35
N SER A 9 15.34 18.39 59.33
CA SER A 9 16.36 18.70 58.33
C SER A 9 16.07 17.96 57.02
N LEU A 10 15.69 18.76 56.03
CA LEU A 10 15.79 18.55 54.58
C LEU A 10 16.15 17.12 54.14
N PHE A 11 15.16 16.36 53.68
CA PHE A 11 15.42 15.34 52.67
C PHE A 11 14.60 15.66 51.41
N PHE A 12 15.31 16.37 50.54
CA PHE A 12 15.13 16.50 49.10
C PHE A 12 14.09 15.55 48.47
N MET A 13 12.96 16.17 48.11
CA MET A 13 12.19 15.95 46.90
C MET A 13 12.95 15.30 45.72
N VAL A 14 13.08 13.97 45.65
CA VAL A 14 13.34 13.23 44.38
C VAL A 14 12.86 11.78 44.49
N ILE A 15 11.55 11.54 44.43
CA ILE A 15 11.04 10.22 44.03
C ILE A 15 9.88 10.43 43.05
N LEU A 16 10.15 11.18 41.98
CA LEU A 16 9.55 10.91 40.68
C LEU A 16 10.40 9.81 40.06
N ILE A 17 10.19 8.56 40.50
CA ILE A 17 10.68 7.41 39.74
C ILE A 17 9.88 7.46 38.45
N PHE A 18 10.50 8.04 37.43
CA PHE A 18 10.16 7.80 36.05
C PHE A 18 10.09 6.28 35.91
N PHE A 19 8.88 5.73 35.87
CA PHE A 19 8.62 4.53 35.09
C PHE A 19 8.87 4.92 33.62
N SER A 20 10.14 5.12 33.30
CA SER A 20 10.65 5.02 31.96
C SER A 20 10.52 3.54 31.63
N CYS A 21 9.30 3.13 31.28
CA CYS A 21 9.12 2.01 30.38
C CYS A 21 9.96 2.37 29.17
N LYS A 22 11.20 1.88 29.11
CA LYS A 22 11.87 1.67 27.84
C LYS A 22 10.91 0.78 27.07
N ARG A 23 10.11 1.35 26.17
CA ARG A 23 9.45 0.57 25.11
C ARG A 23 10.59 -0.05 24.33
N LYS A 24 11.04 -1.22 24.78
CA LYS A 24 11.76 -2.15 23.93
C LYS A 24 10.75 -2.51 22.87
N ASP A 25 11.01 -1.98 21.69
CA ASP A 25 10.53 -2.48 20.43
C ASP A 25 9.01 -2.51 20.29
N CYS A 26 8.51 -1.52 19.56
CA CYS A 26 7.21 -1.49 18.90
C CYS A 26 7.12 -2.57 17.79
N CYS A 27 7.82 -3.70 17.96
CA CYS A 27 8.02 -4.70 16.92
C CYS A 27 6.70 -5.40 16.64
N ILE A 28 6.00 -4.85 15.64
CA ILE A 28 5.21 -5.65 14.72
C ILE A 28 6.09 -6.85 14.35
N PRO A 29 5.66 -8.09 14.60
CA PRO A 29 6.42 -9.25 14.15
C PRO A 29 6.66 -9.10 12.64
N ASP A 30 7.90 -9.28 12.20
CA ASP A 30 8.24 -9.31 10.77
C ASP A 30 7.52 -10.52 10.16
N ILE A 31 6.32 -10.29 9.63
CA ILE A 31 5.58 -11.31 8.88
C ILE A 31 6.27 -11.36 7.52
N PRO A 32 7.03 -12.44 7.22
CA PRO A 32 7.76 -12.50 5.97
C PRO A 32 6.77 -12.51 4.81
N ASN A 33 7.06 -11.71 3.77
CA ASN A 33 6.29 -11.74 2.55
C ASN A 33 6.23 -13.21 2.03
N PRO A 34 5.03 -13.77 1.77
CA PRO A 34 4.88 -15.19 1.47
C PRO A 34 5.55 -15.61 0.15
N TYR A 35 5.92 -14.65 -0.70
CA TYR A 35 6.57 -14.87 -1.98
C TYR A 35 8.10 -14.76 -1.96
N LYS A 36 8.71 -14.50 -0.79
CA LYS A 36 10.14 -14.22 -0.65
C LYS A 36 11.09 -15.26 -1.27
N ASN A 37 10.69 -16.53 -1.29
CA ASN A 37 11.53 -17.65 -1.75
C ASN A 37 11.16 -18.17 -3.15
N PHE A 38 10.29 -17.46 -3.88
CA PHE A 38 9.89 -17.85 -5.23
C PHE A 38 10.94 -17.41 -6.25
N SER A 39 11.12 -18.19 -7.32
CA SER A 39 11.99 -17.80 -8.43
C SER A 39 11.38 -16.65 -9.23
N GLN A 40 12.21 -15.95 -10.02
CA GLN A 40 11.74 -14.87 -10.90
C GLN A 40 10.64 -15.33 -11.85
N GLU A 41 10.78 -16.50 -12.48
CA GLU A 41 9.77 -17.07 -13.39
C GLU A 41 8.44 -17.37 -12.68
N GLN A 42 8.50 -17.92 -11.46
CA GLN A 42 7.30 -18.16 -10.67
C GLN A 42 6.60 -16.85 -10.31
N LEU A 43 7.38 -15.82 -9.95
CA LEU A 43 6.86 -14.49 -9.63
C LEU A 43 6.24 -13.81 -10.84
N GLU A 44 6.86 -13.91 -12.03
CA GLU A 44 6.31 -13.39 -13.29
C GLU A 44 4.96 -14.03 -13.62
N LYS A 45 4.86 -15.35 -13.48
CA LYS A 45 3.59 -16.06 -13.69
C LYS A 45 2.53 -15.60 -12.68
N LEU A 46 2.89 -15.48 -11.40
CA LEU A 46 1.96 -15.06 -10.35
C LEU A 46 1.53 -13.60 -10.49
N SER A 47 2.43 -12.70 -10.88
CA SER A 47 2.11 -11.28 -11.12
C SER A 47 1.16 -11.16 -12.31
N THR A 48 1.41 -11.90 -13.40
CA THR A 48 0.54 -11.97 -14.58
C THR A 48 -0.85 -12.51 -14.23
N ASP A 49 -0.93 -13.64 -13.51
CA ASP A 49 -2.19 -14.26 -13.12
C ASP A 49 -3.00 -13.37 -12.16
N SER A 50 -2.33 -12.68 -11.23
CA SER A 50 -3.00 -11.76 -10.29
C SER A 50 -3.48 -10.49 -10.98
N TYR A 51 -2.68 -9.91 -11.88
CA TYR A 51 -3.09 -8.77 -12.71
C TYR A 51 -4.31 -9.11 -13.56
N LYS A 52 -4.34 -10.30 -14.19
CA LYS A 52 -5.48 -10.77 -14.98
C LYS A 52 -6.77 -10.78 -14.15
N LYS A 53 -6.74 -11.29 -12.91
CA LYS A 53 -7.92 -11.32 -12.02
C LYS A 53 -8.39 -9.92 -11.63
N ILE A 54 -7.46 -8.99 -11.40
CA ILE A 54 -7.79 -7.59 -11.14
C ILE A 54 -8.48 -7.00 -12.36
N ASN A 55 -7.88 -7.17 -13.54
CA ASN A 55 -8.42 -6.66 -14.79
C ASN A 55 -9.81 -7.22 -15.10
N GLU A 56 -10.02 -8.54 -14.97
CA GLU A 56 -11.33 -9.19 -15.16
C GLU A 56 -12.41 -8.59 -14.24
N LEU A 57 -12.07 -8.30 -12.98
CA LEU A 57 -12.99 -7.66 -12.04
C LEU A 57 -13.29 -6.21 -12.44
N THR A 58 -12.25 -5.43 -12.75
CA THR A 58 -12.39 -3.98 -13.00
C THR A 58 -12.98 -3.66 -14.37
N THR A 59 -12.88 -4.55 -15.35
CA THR A 59 -13.45 -4.36 -16.70
C THR A 59 -14.79 -5.07 -16.91
N SER A 60 -15.41 -5.59 -15.85
CA SER A 60 -16.66 -6.36 -15.94
C SER A 60 -17.91 -5.54 -16.27
N ILE A 61 -17.84 -4.20 -16.13
CA ILE A 61 -18.94 -3.27 -16.34
C ILE A 61 -18.59 -2.31 -17.48
N PRO A 62 -19.46 -2.12 -18.49
CA PRO A 62 -19.22 -1.14 -19.54
C PRO A 62 -19.28 0.30 -18.99
N CYS A 63 -18.38 1.16 -19.48
CA CYS A 63 -18.33 2.57 -19.08
C CYS A 63 -19.26 3.42 -19.95
N THR A 64 -20.26 4.03 -19.32
CA THR A 64 -21.18 5.01 -19.95
C THR A 64 -21.03 6.40 -19.34
N ASP A 65 -20.76 6.49 -18.04
CA ASP A 65 -20.53 7.75 -17.31
C ASP A 65 -19.22 7.65 -16.51
N PRO A 66 -18.20 8.50 -16.75
CA PRO A 66 -16.94 8.45 -16.01
C PRO A 66 -17.11 8.78 -14.52
N THR A 67 -18.18 9.46 -14.12
CA THR A 67 -18.44 9.78 -12.71
C THR A 67 -18.85 8.57 -11.88
N ASP A 68 -19.22 7.46 -12.51
CA ASP A 68 -19.50 6.18 -11.84
C ASP A 68 -18.22 5.37 -11.51
N TRP A 69 -17.06 5.91 -11.86
CA TRP A 69 -15.77 5.24 -11.73
C TRP A 69 -14.88 5.94 -10.72
N ASN A 70 -14.04 5.15 -10.06
CA ASN A 70 -13.00 5.59 -9.14
C ASN A 70 -11.62 5.10 -9.61
N MET A 71 -10.57 5.70 -9.07
CA MET A 71 -9.18 5.27 -9.26
C MET A 71 -8.62 4.66 -7.98
N THR A 72 -7.66 3.76 -8.12
CA THR A 72 -6.86 3.23 -7.02
C THR A 72 -5.47 2.86 -7.51
N ASP A 73 -4.50 2.88 -6.60
CA ASP A 73 -3.11 2.58 -6.92
C ASP A 73 -2.84 1.08 -6.83
N MET A 74 -1.90 0.61 -7.64
CA MET A 74 -1.37 -0.75 -7.65
C MET A 74 0.11 -0.71 -8.03
N ARG A 75 0.93 -1.60 -7.49
CA ARG A 75 2.34 -1.72 -7.86
C ARG A 75 2.49 -2.42 -9.20
N THR A 76 3.50 -2.01 -9.97
CA THR A 76 3.97 -2.65 -11.20
C THR A 76 5.50 -2.70 -11.17
N GLU A 77 6.10 -3.30 -12.19
CA GLU A 77 7.55 -3.34 -12.40
C GLU A 77 8.14 -1.93 -12.53
N CYS A 78 7.32 -0.98 -13.00
CA CYS A 78 7.67 0.42 -13.19
C CYS A 78 7.30 1.34 -12.01
N GLY A 79 6.91 0.78 -10.87
CA GLY A 79 6.57 1.54 -9.67
C GLY A 79 5.07 1.54 -9.37
N LEU A 80 4.48 2.71 -9.10
CA LEU A 80 3.04 2.83 -8.85
C LEU A 80 2.30 3.11 -10.16
N SER A 81 1.28 2.31 -10.43
CA SER A 81 0.31 2.50 -11.51
C SER A 81 -1.07 2.76 -10.94
N HIS A 82 -1.95 3.28 -11.78
CA HIS A 82 -3.35 3.57 -11.46
C HIS A 82 -4.24 2.61 -12.23
N ILE A 83 -5.25 2.07 -11.55
CA ILE A 83 -6.33 1.32 -12.18
C ILE A 83 -7.66 2.00 -11.89
N VAL A 84 -8.60 1.86 -12.82
CA VAL A 84 -9.97 2.37 -12.69
C VAL A 84 -10.92 1.23 -12.37
N TYR A 85 -11.95 1.53 -11.57
CA TYR A 85 -12.97 0.56 -11.24
C TYR A 85 -14.33 1.22 -11.05
N HIS A 86 -15.39 0.53 -11.44
CA HIS A 86 -16.76 1.02 -11.28
C HIS A 86 -17.18 0.96 -9.81
N LYS A 87 -17.92 1.96 -9.31
CA LYS A 87 -18.30 2.08 -7.89
C LYS A 87 -19.14 0.92 -7.35
N SER A 88 -19.81 0.17 -8.22
CA SER A 88 -20.67 -0.97 -7.83
C SER A 88 -19.94 -2.31 -7.66
N ILE A 89 -18.66 -2.42 -8.00
CA ILE A 89 -17.94 -3.69 -7.81
C ILE A 89 -17.73 -3.98 -6.31
N ASP A 90 -17.47 -5.24 -5.97
CA ASP A 90 -17.04 -5.62 -4.63
C ASP A 90 -15.66 -5.04 -4.31
N ARG A 91 -15.65 -3.91 -3.59
CA ARG A 91 -14.42 -3.22 -3.19
C ARG A 91 -13.52 -4.08 -2.30
N THR A 92 -14.10 -4.89 -1.41
CA THR A 92 -13.31 -5.75 -0.51
C THR A 92 -12.59 -6.83 -1.31
N LYS A 93 -13.26 -7.41 -2.32
CA LYS A 93 -12.62 -8.35 -3.23
C LYS A 93 -11.50 -7.70 -4.04
N LEU A 94 -11.73 -6.49 -4.56
CA LEU A 94 -10.69 -5.75 -5.29
C LEU A 94 -9.48 -5.46 -4.40
N ASP A 95 -9.69 -4.96 -3.18
CA ASP A 95 -8.60 -4.63 -2.24
C ASP A 95 -7.76 -5.85 -1.90
N LYS A 96 -8.38 -7.01 -1.70
CA LYS A 96 -7.66 -8.29 -1.47
C LYS A 96 -6.82 -8.69 -2.68
N LEU A 97 -7.33 -8.52 -3.90
CA LEU A 97 -6.58 -8.84 -5.12
C LEU A 97 -5.39 -7.89 -5.30
N ILE A 98 -5.60 -6.58 -5.12
CA ILE A 98 -4.53 -5.57 -5.18
C ILE A 98 -3.48 -5.83 -4.11
N TYR A 99 -3.90 -6.11 -2.88
CA TYR A 99 -2.98 -6.45 -1.79
C TYR A 99 -2.10 -7.64 -2.16
N ASN A 100 -2.71 -8.74 -2.62
CA ASN A 100 -1.96 -9.93 -3.02
C ASN A 100 -0.99 -9.65 -4.18
N HIS A 101 -1.43 -8.91 -5.19
CA HIS A 101 -0.59 -8.50 -6.31
C HIS A 101 0.59 -7.64 -5.82
N ASN A 102 0.34 -6.67 -4.95
CA ASN A 102 1.38 -5.80 -4.39
C ASN A 102 2.42 -6.58 -3.58
N GLN A 103 2.03 -7.65 -2.89
CA GLN A 103 2.97 -8.55 -2.21
C GLN A 103 3.87 -9.30 -3.19
N ILE A 104 3.35 -9.73 -4.34
CA ILE A 104 4.18 -10.35 -5.40
C ILE A 104 5.15 -9.31 -5.97
N MET A 105 4.64 -8.11 -6.31
CA MET A 105 5.42 -7.04 -6.92
C MET A 105 6.51 -6.47 -6.00
N GLU A 106 6.34 -6.53 -4.69
CA GLU A 106 7.36 -6.17 -3.72
C GLU A 106 8.65 -6.99 -3.88
N ILE A 107 8.53 -8.26 -4.28
CA ILE A 107 9.67 -9.15 -4.54
C ILE A 107 10.08 -9.13 -6.01
N TYR A 108 9.10 -9.10 -6.92
CA TYR A 108 9.34 -9.24 -8.35
C TYR A 108 9.89 -7.96 -9.00
N ALA A 109 9.31 -6.78 -8.71
CA ALA A 109 9.69 -5.54 -9.39
C ALA A 109 11.19 -5.21 -9.29
N PRO A 110 11.86 -5.36 -8.13
CA PRO A 110 13.31 -5.12 -8.04
C PRO A 110 14.17 -6.04 -8.92
N MET A 111 13.69 -7.24 -9.27
CA MET A 111 14.42 -8.17 -10.13
C MET A 111 14.42 -7.72 -11.60
N VAL A 112 13.35 -7.05 -12.04
CA VAL A 112 13.13 -6.72 -13.46
C VAL A 112 13.28 -5.24 -13.78
N ALA A 113 13.02 -4.34 -12.82
CA ALA A 113 13.12 -2.89 -13.02
C ALA A 113 14.45 -2.42 -13.64
N PRO A 114 15.64 -3.00 -13.32
CA PRO A 114 16.91 -2.57 -13.90
C PRO A 114 17.08 -2.89 -15.41
N VAL A 115 16.27 -3.80 -15.96
CA VAL A 115 16.42 -4.30 -17.34
C VAL A 115 15.25 -3.92 -18.26
N ILE A 116 14.28 -3.16 -17.75
CA ILE A 116 13.13 -2.68 -18.51
C ILE A 116 13.15 -1.16 -18.65
N ASN A 117 12.59 -0.66 -19.75
CA ASN A 117 12.40 0.77 -19.97
C ASN A 117 11.03 1.20 -19.45
N CYS A 118 11.02 1.89 -18.32
CA CYS A 118 9.81 2.46 -17.74
C CYS A 118 9.62 3.91 -18.17
N MET A 119 8.37 4.27 -18.44
CA MET A 119 8.00 5.69 -18.57
C MET A 119 8.06 6.37 -17.21
N ALA A 120 8.41 7.66 -17.20
CA ALA A 120 8.35 8.46 -15.99
C ALA A 120 6.92 8.45 -15.42
N TYR A 121 6.80 8.40 -14.10
CA TYR A 121 5.51 8.43 -13.42
C TYR A 121 4.72 9.68 -13.83
N GLN A 122 3.46 9.47 -14.21
CA GLN A 122 2.51 10.54 -14.48
C GLN A 122 1.27 10.33 -13.62
N LYS A 123 0.87 11.37 -12.90
CA LYS A 123 -0.40 11.34 -12.17
C LYS A 123 -1.55 11.53 -13.17
N PRO A 124 -2.55 10.63 -13.22
CA PRO A 124 -3.74 10.84 -14.02
C PRO A 124 -4.48 12.11 -13.60
N SER A 125 -5.10 12.78 -14.56
CA SER A 125 -5.95 13.95 -14.33
C SER A 125 -7.43 13.63 -14.19
N GLY A 126 -7.84 12.41 -14.52
CA GLY A 126 -9.23 11.97 -14.45
C GLY A 126 -9.49 10.64 -15.14
N ILE A 127 -10.78 10.36 -15.36
CA ILE A 127 -11.29 9.17 -16.03
C ILE A 127 -12.17 9.61 -17.20
N ILE A 128 -12.11 8.89 -18.32
CA ILE A 128 -13.01 9.05 -19.46
C ILE A 128 -13.57 7.68 -19.88
N CYS A 129 -14.80 7.64 -20.39
CA CYS A 129 -15.32 6.47 -21.08
C CYS A 129 -14.94 6.55 -22.56
N GLN A 130 -14.16 5.59 -23.06
CA GLN A 130 -13.80 5.46 -24.47
C GLN A 130 -14.10 4.05 -24.95
N ASN A 131 -14.91 3.91 -26.01
CA ASN A 131 -15.32 2.61 -26.57
C ASN A 131 -15.89 1.65 -25.52
N GLY A 132 -16.71 2.17 -24.59
CA GLY A 132 -17.32 1.39 -23.51
C GLY A 132 -16.34 0.96 -22.41
N LYS A 133 -15.09 1.47 -22.40
CA LYS A 133 -14.08 1.20 -21.37
C LYS A 133 -13.74 2.47 -20.59
N ALA A 134 -13.59 2.35 -19.29
CA ALA A 134 -13.04 3.43 -18.47
C ALA A 134 -11.53 3.49 -18.67
N THR A 135 -11.01 4.67 -18.95
CA THR A 135 -9.59 4.91 -19.24
C THR A 135 -9.11 6.14 -18.47
N LEU A 136 -7.85 6.12 -18.04
CA LEU A 136 -7.20 7.26 -17.39
C LEU A 136 -6.81 8.33 -18.42
N ILE A 137 -7.06 9.59 -18.09
CA ILE A 137 -6.52 10.74 -18.84
C ILE A 137 -5.30 11.31 -18.11
N TYR A 138 -4.34 11.84 -18.86
CA TYR A 138 -3.12 12.46 -18.33
C TYR A 138 -2.96 13.86 -18.91
N ASN A 139 -2.60 14.84 -18.08
CA ASN A 139 -2.50 16.26 -18.50
C ASN A 139 -1.28 16.58 -19.39
N ASN A 140 -0.45 15.60 -19.71
CA ASN A 140 0.84 15.82 -20.38
C ASN A 140 0.81 15.65 -21.91
N THR A 141 -0.35 15.40 -22.52
CA THR A 141 -0.57 15.73 -23.94
C THR A 141 -0.91 17.21 -24.07
N LYS A 142 0.11 18.06 -23.95
CA LYS A 142 0.11 19.28 -24.74
C LYS A 142 0.38 18.83 -26.18
N ASN A 143 -0.53 19.17 -27.10
CA ASN A 143 -0.29 19.07 -28.55
C ASN A 143 1.09 19.61 -28.93
#